data_AF-A0A0M2XP30-F1
#
_entry.id   AF-A0A0M2XP30-F1
#
_cell.length_a   1.000
_cell.length_b   1.000
_cell.length_c   1.000
_cell.angle_alpha   90.00
_cell.angle_beta   90.00
_cell.angle_gamma   90.00
#
_symmetry.space_group_name_H-M   'P 1'
#
loop_
_entity.id
_entity.type
_entity.pdbx_description
1 polymer ?
#
loop_
_entity_poly.entity_id
_entity_poly.type
_entity_poly.pdbx_seq_one_letter_code
_entity_poly.pdbx_strand_id
1 'polypeptide(L)'
;MFFLLQQYEVTRFAAGHLQNPLAAEQAMVLVFLRTKMHLAVCTVNSKKEAGEFRDLPTGAVIPRRLWTAEMKVFYQEKSSEVPRPPFVFKMTILGWMASLLVVAVLCMIVYDGVKPPLAKRSETIAMEQKPAVGDIFFGHFEAPQGADDRLGFGWFKVLKVEGDTYYIAKSKIMSKISKPKEQLDNSAFESEGVPVKITEQAGYLINLKSADQGLEIYFTDKK
;
A
#
# COMPACT_ATOMS: atom_id res chain seq x y z
N MET A 1 -18.30 -20.06 -2.99
CA MET A 1 -17.68 -21.32 -2.52
C MET A 1 -16.20 -21.28 -2.87
N PHE A 2 -15.31 -21.15 -1.88
CA PHE A 2 -13.90 -20.80 -2.10
C PHE A 2 -13.01 -22.00 -2.47
N PHE A 3 -13.44 -23.22 -2.15
CA PHE A 3 -12.82 -24.46 -2.61
C PHE A 3 -13.87 -25.55 -2.83
N LEU A 4 -13.63 -26.42 -3.82
CA LEU A 4 -14.40 -27.64 -4.09
C LEU A 4 -13.41 -28.81 -4.05
N LEU A 5 -13.73 -29.82 -3.23
CA LEU A 5 -12.99 -31.06 -3.18
C LEU A 5 -13.81 -32.16 -3.85
N GLN A 6 -13.25 -32.81 -4.86
CA GLN A 6 -13.92 -33.85 -5.62
C GLN A 6 -13.02 -35.06 -5.74
N GLN A 7 -13.56 -36.26 -5.47
CA GLN A 7 -12.89 -37.51 -5.79
C GLN A 7 -13.38 -38.01 -7.14
N TYR A 8 -12.48 -38.53 -7.96
CA TYR A 8 -12.81 -39.14 -9.24
C TYR A 8 -12.08 -40.46 -9.42
N GLU A 9 -12.72 -41.39 -10.13
CA GLU A 9 -12.15 -42.66 -10.52
C GLU A 9 -11.12 -42.45 -11.63
N VAL A 10 -9.89 -42.90 -11.39
CA VAL A 10 -8.79 -42.82 -12.35
C VAL A 10 -8.78 -44.05 -13.24
N THR A 11 -8.91 -45.23 -12.64
CA THR A 11 -8.93 -46.52 -13.34
C THR A 11 -9.54 -47.60 -12.47
N ARG A 12 -9.96 -48.69 -13.12
CA ARG A 12 -10.50 -49.90 -12.50
C ARG A 12 -9.81 -51.12 -13.07
N PHE A 13 -9.47 -52.06 -12.19
CA PHE A 13 -8.89 -53.35 -12.55
C PHE A 13 -9.82 -54.46 -12.06
N ALA A 14 -10.09 -55.43 -12.94
CA ALA A 14 -10.83 -56.63 -12.56
C ALA A 14 -9.98 -57.48 -11.60
N ALA A 15 -10.54 -57.80 -10.43
CA ALA A 15 -9.90 -58.62 -9.41
C ALA A 15 -10.66 -59.95 -9.23
N GLY A 16 -11.23 -60.49 -10.30
CA GLY A 16 -12.06 -61.71 -10.27
C GLY A 16 -11.29 -63.00 -9.96
N HIS A 17 -9.96 -62.97 -10.00
CA HIS A 17 -9.10 -64.09 -9.60
C HIS A 17 -8.80 -64.11 -8.09
N LEU A 18 -9.20 -63.06 -7.35
CA LEU A 18 -8.99 -62.94 -5.92
C LEU A 18 -10.30 -63.19 -5.17
N GLN A 19 -10.23 -63.84 -4.02
CA GLN A 19 -11.40 -64.14 -3.21
C GLN A 19 -11.85 -62.91 -2.39
N ASN A 20 -13.13 -62.57 -2.47
CA ASN A 20 -13.70 -61.46 -1.70
C ASN A 20 -13.90 -61.89 -0.22
N PRO A 21 -13.26 -61.21 0.76
CA PRO A 21 -13.34 -61.57 2.17
C PRO A 21 -14.70 -61.25 2.82
N LEU A 22 -15.56 -60.44 2.19
CA LEU A 22 -16.92 -60.15 2.66
C LEU A 22 -17.93 -61.19 2.17
N ALA A 23 -17.71 -61.74 0.98
CA ALA A 23 -18.56 -62.74 0.36
C ALA A 23 -17.76 -63.56 -0.66
N ALA A 24 -17.44 -64.80 -0.30
CA ALA A 24 -16.48 -65.65 -1.02
C ALA A 24 -16.81 -65.91 -2.50
N GLU A 25 -18.07 -65.84 -2.90
CA GLU A 25 -18.54 -66.10 -4.27
C GLU A 25 -18.72 -64.83 -5.12
N GLN A 26 -18.50 -63.65 -4.54
CA GLN A 26 -18.75 -62.38 -5.24
C GLN A 26 -17.48 -61.84 -5.90
N ALA A 27 -17.62 -61.45 -7.17
CA ALA A 27 -16.54 -60.80 -7.92
C ALA A 27 -16.23 -59.41 -7.34
N MET A 28 -14.95 -59.06 -7.28
CA MET A 28 -14.51 -57.74 -6.83
C MET A 28 -13.67 -57.02 -7.87
N VAL A 29 -13.57 -55.70 -7.70
CA VAL A 29 -12.79 -54.81 -8.54
C VAL A 29 -11.90 -53.92 -7.67
N LEU A 30 -10.70 -53.64 -8.17
CA LEU A 30 -9.80 -52.66 -7.59
C LEU A 30 -10.01 -51.32 -8.30
N VAL A 31 -10.44 -50.31 -7.56
CA VAL A 31 -10.70 -48.96 -8.07
C VAL A 31 -9.66 -48.01 -7.50
N PHE A 32 -8.99 -47.24 -8.35
CA PHE A 32 -8.08 -46.18 -7.93
C PHE A 32 -8.77 -44.81 -8.02
N LEU A 33 -8.86 -44.14 -6.88
CA LEU A 33 -9.45 -42.81 -6.76
C LEU A 33 -8.36 -41.75 -6.59
N ARG A 34 -8.60 -40.55 -7.13
CA ARG A 34 -7.80 -39.37 -6.82
C ARG A 34 -8.66 -38.20 -6.43
N THR A 35 -8.08 -37.35 -5.60
CA THR A 35 -8.73 -36.13 -5.12
C THR A 35 -8.27 -34.95 -5.97
N LYS A 36 -9.23 -34.19 -6.48
CA LYS A 36 -9.05 -32.93 -7.16
C LYS A 36 -9.60 -31.82 -6.28
N MET A 37 -8.79 -30.82 -6.02
CA MET A 37 -9.17 -29.62 -5.28
C MET A 37 -9.18 -28.43 -6.24
N HIS A 38 -10.33 -27.80 -6.37
CA HIS A 38 -10.51 -26.57 -7.12
C HIS A 38 -10.58 -25.40 -6.15
N LEU A 39 -9.58 -24.54 -6.17
CA LEU A 39 -9.60 -23.22 -5.54
C LEU A 39 -9.93 -22.16 -6.62
N ALA A 40 -10.31 -20.96 -6.18
CA ALA A 40 -10.55 -19.84 -7.10
C ALA A 40 -9.30 -19.50 -7.95
N VAL A 41 -8.11 -19.56 -7.35
CA VAL A 41 -6.84 -19.15 -7.98
C VAL A 41 -6.02 -20.32 -8.55
N CYS A 42 -6.32 -21.56 -8.15
CA CYS A 42 -5.56 -22.72 -8.62
C CYS A 42 -6.37 -24.01 -8.55
N THR A 43 -5.93 -25.01 -9.31
CA THR A 43 -6.43 -26.39 -9.23
C THR A 43 -5.29 -27.30 -8.83
N VAL A 44 -5.55 -28.19 -7.88
CA VAL A 44 -4.57 -29.13 -7.34
C VAL A 44 -5.09 -30.55 -7.48
N ASN A 45 -4.29 -31.45 -8.04
CA ASN A 45 -4.57 -32.89 -8.00
C ASN A 45 -3.69 -33.56 -6.95
N SER A 46 -4.24 -34.55 -6.25
CA SER A 46 -3.45 -35.38 -5.34
C SER A 46 -2.35 -36.11 -6.10
N LYS A 47 -1.11 -36.06 -5.58
CA LYS A 47 0.01 -36.83 -6.14
C LYS A 47 -0.19 -38.34 -5.97
N LYS A 48 -0.83 -38.73 -4.88
CA LYS A 48 -1.11 -40.12 -4.52
C LYS A 48 -2.53 -40.48 -4.91
N GLU A 49 -2.69 -41.66 -5.50
CA GLU A 49 -3.94 -42.37 -5.65
C GLU A 49 -4.28 -43.16 -4.37
N ALA A 50 -5.57 -43.33 -4.13
CA ALA A 50 -6.10 -44.23 -3.12
C ALA A 50 -6.79 -45.38 -3.84
N GLY A 51 -6.21 -46.57 -3.78
CA GLY A 51 -6.91 -47.78 -4.25
C GLY A 51 -7.81 -48.35 -3.16
N GLU A 52 -8.99 -48.80 -3.60
CA GLU A 52 -10.03 -49.44 -2.80
C GLU A 52 -10.55 -50.67 -3.55
N PHE A 53 -10.68 -51.79 -2.87
CA PHE A 53 -11.42 -52.92 -3.42
C PHE A 53 -12.90 -52.72 -3.18
N ARG A 54 -13.71 -52.94 -4.21
CA ARG A 54 -15.16 -52.85 -4.16
C ARG A 54 -15.78 -54.15 -4.62
N ASP A 55 -16.81 -54.55 -3.91
CA ASP A 55 -17.66 -55.64 -4.33
C ASP A 55 -18.49 -55.20 -5.56
N LEU A 56 -18.52 -56.03 -6.60
CA LEU A 56 -19.11 -55.66 -7.89
C LEU A 56 -20.65 -55.54 -7.84
N PRO A 57 -21.40 -56.45 -7.17
CA PRO A 57 -22.86 -56.37 -7.10
C PRO A 57 -23.37 -55.28 -6.15
N THR A 58 -22.71 -55.09 -5.00
CA THR A 58 -23.18 -54.14 -3.98
C THR A 58 -22.50 -52.77 -4.04
N GLY A 59 -21.35 -52.67 -4.72
CA GLY A 59 -20.51 -51.47 -4.70
C GLY A 59 -19.84 -51.19 -3.35
N ALA A 60 -19.99 -52.10 -2.38
CA ALA A 60 -19.48 -51.92 -1.03
C ALA A 60 -17.95 -51.94 -1.01
N VAL A 61 -17.36 -50.99 -0.28
CA VAL A 61 -15.90 -50.89 -0.13
C VAL A 61 -15.42 -51.94 0.87
N ILE A 62 -14.44 -52.75 0.46
CA ILE A 62 -13.79 -53.74 1.32
C ILE A 62 -12.75 -53.04 2.20
N PRO A 63 -12.93 -53.01 3.54
CA PRO A 63 -12.02 -52.34 4.45
C PRO A 63 -10.58 -52.88 4.35
N ARG A 64 -9.59 -51.98 4.38
CA ARG A 64 -8.14 -52.33 4.29
C ARG A 64 -7.67 -53.37 5.29
N ARG A 65 -8.31 -53.45 6.46
CA ARG A 65 -8.02 -54.45 7.50
C ARG A 65 -8.35 -55.89 7.06
N LEU A 66 -9.29 -56.05 6.13
CA LEU A 66 -9.72 -57.36 5.61
C LEU A 66 -8.93 -57.77 4.36
N TRP A 67 -7.98 -56.96 3.91
CA TRP A 67 -7.21 -57.28 2.71
C TRP A 67 -6.28 -58.46 2.97
N THR A 68 -6.44 -59.50 2.15
CA THR A 68 -5.55 -60.65 2.15
C THR A 68 -4.16 -60.26 1.65
N ALA A 69 -3.16 -61.14 1.85
CA ALA A 69 -1.82 -60.91 1.34
C ALA A 69 -1.81 -60.75 -0.20
N GLU A 70 -2.59 -61.57 -0.90
CA GLU A 70 -2.73 -61.53 -2.36
C GLU A 70 -3.34 -60.21 -2.84
N MET A 71 -4.36 -59.69 -2.14
CA MET A 71 -4.93 -58.37 -2.43
C MET A 71 -3.91 -57.24 -2.29
N LYS A 72 -3.02 -57.32 -1.30
CA LYS A 72 -1.96 -56.31 -1.10
C LYS A 72 -0.91 -56.38 -2.19
N VAL A 73 -0.54 -57.58 -2.64
CA VAL A 73 0.40 -57.76 -3.76
C VAL A 73 -0.22 -57.23 -5.06
N PHE A 74 -1.47 -57.61 -5.35
CA PHE A 74 -2.20 -57.14 -6.52
C PHE A 74 -2.36 -55.60 -6.52
N TYR A 75 -2.64 -55.01 -5.35
CA TYR A 75 -2.66 -53.56 -5.20
C TYR A 75 -1.32 -52.92 -5.57
N GLN A 76 -0.19 -53.47 -5.09
CA GLN A 76 1.14 -52.92 -5.35
C GLN A 76 1.51 -53.01 -6.84
N GLU A 77 1.23 -54.15 -7.46
CA GLU A 77 1.45 -54.37 -8.89
C GLU A 77 0.66 -53.34 -9.72
N LYS A 78 -0.66 -53.25 -9.48
CA LYS A 78 -1.54 -52.37 -10.24
C LYS A 78 -1.40 -50.90 -9.91
N SER A 79 -0.90 -50.54 -8.72
CA SER A 79 -0.58 -49.15 -8.37
C SER A 79 0.49 -48.56 -9.30
N SER A 80 1.41 -49.38 -9.81
CA SER A 80 2.45 -48.92 -10.75
C SER A 80 1.91 -48.63 -12.15
N GLU A 81 0.79 -49.26 -12.52
CA GLU A 81 0.10 -49.10 -13.81
C GLU A 81 -0.85 -47.90 -13.81
N VAL A 82 -1.11 -47.27 -12.67
CA VAL A 82 -2.04 -46.12 -12.58
C VAL A 82 -1.43 -44.90 -13.29
N PRO A 83 -2.15 -44.30 -14.27
CA PRO A 83 -1.68 -43.10 -14.95
C PRO A 83 -1.36 -41.99 -13.95
N ARG A 84 -0.26 -41.25 -14.12
CA ARG A 84 0.07 -40.09 -13.28
C ARG A 84 -0.94 -38.95 -13.50
N PRO A 85 -1.15 -38.06 -12.51
CA PRO A 85 -2.06 -36.93 -12.73
C PRO A 85 -1.49 -36.02 -13.83
N PRO A 86 -2.33 -35.41 -14.68
CA PRO A 86 -1.85 -34.57 -15.78
C PRO A 86 -1.06 -33.34 -15.29
N PHE A 87 -1.38 -32.87 -14.09
CA PHE A 87 -0.62 -31.85 -13.37
C PHE A 87 -0.90 -31.99 -11.87
N VAL A 88 0.06 -31.63 -11.03
CA VAL A 88 -0.13 -31.57 -9.58
C VAL A 88 -0.75 -30.24 -9.17
N PHE A 89 -0.27 -29.15 -9.76
CA PHE A 89 -0.71 -27.79 -9.49
C PHE A 89 -0.84 -27.03 -10.80
N LYS A 90 -1.95 -26.31 -10.97
CA LYS A 90 -2.17 -25.44 -12.12
C LYS A 90 -2.86 -24.17 -11.65
N MET A 91 -2.24 -23.03 -11.93
CA MET A 91 -2.87 -21.72 -11.70
C MET A 91 -4.04 -21.53 -12.66
N THR A 92 -5.14 -20.97 -12.15
CA THR A 92 -6.24 -20.50 -12.99
C THR A 92 -5.88 -19.15 -13.61
N ILE A 93 -6.63 -18.72 -14.62
CA ILE A 93 -6.48 -17.38 -15.22
C ILE A 93 -6.65 -16.30 -14.13
N LEU A 94 -7.63 -16.49 -13.23
CA LEU A 94 -7.84 -15.61 -12.09
C LEU A 94 -6.62 -15.58 -11.15
N GLY A 95 -5.99 -16.73 -10.92
CA GLY A 95 -4.76 -16.82 -10.14
C GLY A 95 -3.62 -16.01 -10.77
N TRP A 96 -3.45 -16.09 -12.10
CA TRP A 96 -2.46 -15.28 -12.81
C TRP A 96 -2.74 -13.78 -12.72
N MET A 97 -4.00 -13.35 -12.86
CA MET A 97 -4.38 -11.95 -12.68
C MET A 97 -4.08 -11.45 -11.25
N ALA A 98 -4.38 -12.27 -10.24
CA ALA A 98 -4.06 -11.95 -8.85
C ALA A 98 -2.53 -11.84 -8.63
N SER A 99 -1.74 -12.74 -9.23
CA SER A 99 -0.27 -12.66 -9.16
C SER A 99 0.27 -11.38 -9.81
N LEU A 100 -0.26 -10.98 -10.98
CA LEU A 100 0.15 -9.72 -11.63
C LEU A 100 -0.21 -8.50 -10.79
N LEU A 101 -1.38 -8.51 -10.14
CA LEU A 101 -1.80 -7.43 -9.26
C LEU A 101 -0.86 -7.29 -8.05
N VAL A 102 -0.47 -8.40 -7.43
CA VAL A 102 0.50 -8.39 -6.32
C VAL A 102 1.84 -7.81 -6.79
N VAL A 103 2.34 -8.23 -7.96
CA VAL A 103 3.57 -7.67 -8.54
C VAL A 103 3.45 -6.17 -8.78
N ALA A 104 2.34 -5.71 -9.36
CA ALA A 104 2.12 -4.29 -9.62
C ALA A 104 2.12 -3.44 -8.33
N VAL A 105 1.48 -3.92 -7.26
CA VAL A 105 1.47 -3.27 -5.95
C VAL A 105 2.88 -3.18 -5.38
N LEU A 106 3.65 -4.27 -5.44
CA LEU A 106 5.04 -4.27 -4.98
C LEU A 106 5.91 -3.29 -5.80
N CYS A 107 5.74 -3.24 -7.12
CA CYS A 107 6.43 -2.27 -7.97
C CYS A 107 6.06 -0.83 -7.61
N MET A 108 4.79 -0.55 -7.29
CA MET A 108 4.34 0.78 -6.86
C MET A 108 5.00 1.20 -5.54
N ILE A 109 5.06 0.30 -4.56
CA ILE A 109 5.71 0.57 -3.27
C ILE A 109 7.19 0.90 -3.47
N VAL A 110 7.89 0.12 -4.31
CA VAL A 110 9.31 0.37 -4.62
C VAL A 110 9.48 1.70 -5.36
N TYR A 111 8.61 1.99 -6.32
CA TYR A 111 8.63 3.25 -7.07
C TYR A 111 8.47 4.46 -6.13
N ASP A 112 7.51 4.41 -5.21
CA ASP A 112 7.29 5.49 -4.25
C ASP A 112 8.44 5.65 -3.25
N GLY A 113 9.16 4.58 -2.91
CA GLY A 113 10.32 4.62 -2.03
C GLY A 113 11.60 5.14 -2.71
N VAL A 114 11.74 4.97 -4.02
CA VAL A 114 12.96 5.32 -4.76
C VAL A 114 12.81 6.61 -5.58
N LYS A 115 11.58 7.10 -5.81
CA LYS A 115 11.38 8.35 -6.55
C LYS A 115 12.07 9.52 -5.84
N PRO A 116 12.85 10.35 -6.57
CA PRO A 116 13.46 11.53 -5.99
C PRO A 116 12.36 12.49 -5.50
N PRO A 117 12.60 13.25 -4.42
CA PRO A 117 11.66 14.27 -3.99
C PRO A 117 11.45 15.27 -5.12
N LEU A 118 10.19 15.66 -5.35
CA LEU A 118 9.86 16.69 -6.32
C LEU A 118 10.69 17.94 -6.03
N ALA A 119 11.25 18.56 -7.07
CA ALA A 119 12.01 19.79 -6.93
C ALA A 119 11.16 20.83 -6.19
N LYS A 120 11.62 21.28 -5.01
CA LYS A 120 10.96 22.36 -4.27
C LYS A 120 10.89 23.59 -5.18
N ARG A 121 9.75 24.29 -5.19
CA ARG A 121 9.60 25.54 -5.96
C ARG A 121 10.62 26.57 -5.44
N SER A 122 11.15 27.40 -6.33
CA SER A 122 12.13 28.45 -6.00
C SER A 122 11.63 29.39 -4.89
N GLU A 123 10.33 29.66 -4.85
CA GLU A 123 9.65 30.45 -3.82
C GLU A 123 9.83 29.84 -2.42
N THR A 124 9.72 28.51 -2.29
CA THR A 124 9.93 27.81 -1.02
C THR A 124 11.39 27.85 -0.57
N ILE A 125 12.32 27.72 -1.52
CA ILE A 125 13.77 27.81 -1.22
C ILE A 125 14.12 29.23 -0.75
N ALA A 126 13.52 30.26 -1.34
CA ALA A 126 13.75 31.65 -0.99
C ALA A 126 13.24 32.00 0.42
N MET A 127 12.13 31.39 0.85
CA MET A 127 11.56 31.54 2.20
C MET A 127 12.28 30.71 3.27
N GLU A 128 13.00 29.65 2.89
CA GLU A 128 13.87 28.87 3.79
C GLU A 128 15.20 29.58 4.11
N GLN A 129 15.59 30.60 3.34
CA GLN A 129 16.80 31.38 3.59
C GLN A 129 16.56 32.42 4.70
N LYS A 130 17.58 32.65 5.54
CA LYS A 130 17.51 33.70 6.57
C LYS A 130 17.29 35.07 5.92
N PRO A 131 16.34 35.90 6.42
CA PRO A 131 16.13 37.24 5.90
C PRO A 131 17.41 38.09 5.98
N ALA A 132 17.76 38.75 4.86
CA ALA A 132 18.90 39.64 4.76
C ALA A 132 18.46 41.10 4.64
N VAL A 133 19.36 42.04 4.94
CA VAL A 133 19.10 43.47 4.80
C VAL A 133 18.76 43.79 3.33
N GLY A 134 17.65 44.49 3.12
CA GLY A 134 17.15 44.84 1.80
C GLY A 134 16.11 43.88 1.24
N ASP A 135 15.94 42.69 1.82
CA ASP A 135 14.91 41.73 1.41
C ASP A 135 13.51 42.32 1.61
N ILE A 136 12.62 42.02 0.66
CA ILE A 136 11.23 42.45 0.67
C ILE A 136 10.33 41.22 0.71
N PHE A 137 9.42 41.20 1.68
CA PHE A 137 8.49 40.10 1.91
C PHE A 137 7.05 40.58 1.79
N PHE A 138 6.17 39.74 1.29
CA PHE A 138 4.72 39.97 1.32
C PHE A 138 4.11 39.18 2.48
N GLY A 139 3.09 39.75 3.11
CA GLY A 139 2.40 39.08 4.20
C GLY A 139 1.39 39.96 4.92
N HIS A 140 1.23 39.71 6.22
CA HIS A 140 0.35 40.48 7.09
C HIS A 140 0.92 40.64 8.50
N PHE A 141 0.40 41.62 9.23
CA PHE A 141 0.68 41.80 10.65
C PHE A 141 -0.61 41.80 11.47
N GLU A 142 -0.52 41.30 12.68
CA GLU A 142 -1.57 41.35 13.71
C GLU A 142 -1.06 42.11 14.93
N ALA A 143 -1.82 43.11 15.37
CA ALA A 143 -1.55 43.92 16.56
C ALA A 143 -2.48 43.49 17.71
N PRO A 144 -2.20 43.89 18.97
CA PRO A 144 -2.92 43.39 20.13
C PRO A 144 -4.33 44.00 20.21
N GLN A 145 -5.20 43.37 21.00
CA GLN A 145 -6.56 43.85 21.19
C GLN A 145 -6.56 45.28 21.78
N GLY A 146 -7.17 46.23 21.07
CA GLY A 146 -7.26 47.65 21.45
C GLY A 146 -6.46 48.63 20.58
N ALA A 147 -5.63 48.14 19.65
CA ALA A 147 -4.98 48.99 18.65
C ALA A 147 -5.93 49.37 17.50
N ASP A 148 -5.88 50.63 17.04
CA ASP A 148 -6.70 51.13 15.91
C ASP A 148 -6.46 50.35 14.60
N ASP A 149 -5.24 49.86 14.39
CA ASP A 149 -4.86 49.01 13.26
C ASP A 149 -4.50 47.61 13.75
N ARG A 150 -5.55 46.82 14.00
CA ARG A 150 -5.45 45.44 14.48
C ARG A 150 -4.85 44.47 13.46
N LEU A 151 -5.05 44.71 12.17
CA LEU A 151 -4.65 43.80 11.11
C LEU A 151 -4.32 44.60 9.84
N GLY A 152 -3.23 44.23 9.16
CA GLY A 152 -2.88 44.81 7.87
C GLY A 152 -2.09 43.89 6.97
N PHE A 153 -2.42 43.89 5.68
CA PHE A 153 -1.78 43.15 4.59
C PHE A 153 -0.93 44.10 3.74
N GLY A 154 0.28 43.67 3.38
CA GLY A 154 1.19 44.52 2.62
C GLY A 154 2.58 43.96 2.45
N TRP A 155 3.48 44.84 2.03
CA TRP A 155 4.88 44.52 1.83
C TRP A 155 5.71 44.98 3.02
N PHE A 156 6.74 44.21 3.34
CA PHE A 156 7.63 44.42 4.47
C PHE A 156 9.06 44.41 3.97
N LYS A 157 9.89 45.34 4.46
CA LYS A 157 11.30 45.42 4.09
C LYS A 157 12.19 45.24 5.31
N VAL A 158 13.21 44.41 5.19
CA VAL A 158 14.26 44.27 6.20
C VAL A 158 15.21 45.46 6.09
N LEU A 159 15.17 46.37 7.06
CA LEU A 159 16.05 47.55 7.08
C LEU A 159 17.41 47.26 7.71
N LYS A 160 17.42 46.44 8.78
CA LYS A 160 18.61 46.13 9.55
C LYS A 160 18.46 44.78 10.24
N VAL A 161 19.58 44.08 10.41
CA VAL A 161 19.65 42.84 11.19
C VAL A 161 20.75 43.00 12.24
N GLU A 162 20.41 42.85 13.51
CA GLU A 162 21.32 42.88 14.65
C GLU A 162 21.20 41.58 15.44
N GLY A 163 22.12 40.64 15.19
CA GLY A 163 22.04 39.30 15.77
C GLY A 163 20.75 38.60 15.34
N ASP A 164 19.88 38.29 16.31
CA ASP A 164 18.57 37.66 16.08
C ASP A 164 17.41 38.66 16.00
N THR A 165 17.70 39.96 16.05
CA THR A 165 16.69 41.03 15.95
C THR A 165 16.67 41.62 14.55
N TYR A 166 15.50 41.60 13.92
CA TYR A 166 15.24 42.12 12.58
C TYR A 166 14.43 43.41 12.70
N TYR A 167 14.87 44.46 12.01
CA TYR A 167 14.16 45.72 11.94
C TYR A 167 13.33 45.74 10.65
N ILE A 168 12.02 45.57 10.81
CA ILE A 168 11.09 45.42 9.69
C ILE A 168 10.29 46.71 9.50
N ALA A 169 10.34 47.28 8.30
CA ALA A 169 9.50 48.41 7.91
C ALA A 169 8.29 47.94 7.10
N LYS A 170 7.13 48.52 7.37
CA LYS A 170 5.89 48.26 6.60
C LYS A 170 5.86 49.14 5.35
N SER A 171 5.12 48.72 4.32
CA SER A 171 4.77 49.60 3.20
C SER A 171 3.90 50.75 3.71
N LYS A 172 4.09 51.97 3.19
CA LYS A 172 3.35 53.15 3.64
C LYS A 172 1.83 53.02 3.47
N ILE A 173 1.41 52.20 2.51
CA ILE A 173 0.02 51.87 2.25
C ILE A 173 -0.18 50.39 2.59
N MET A 174 -0.91 50.13 3.67
CA MET A 174 -1.32 48.78 4.09
C MET A 174 -2.81 48.58 3.83
N SER A 175 -3.23 47.37 3.46
CA SER A 175 -4.65 47.05 3.31
C SER A 175 -5.21 46.39 4.56
N LYS A 176 -6.40 46.82 5.00
CA LYS A 176 -7.13 46.18 6.12
C LYS A 176 -7.82 44.88 5.72
N ILE A 177 -7.88 44.58 4.42
CA ILE A 177 -8.47 43.37 3.85
C ILE A 177 -7.40 42.65 3.02
N SER A 178 -7.51 41.33 2.93
CA SER A 178 -6.60 40.54 2.09
C SER A 178 -6.74 40.96 0.62
N LYS A 179 -5.61 41.29 0.00
CA LYS A 179 -5.52 41.63 -1.43
C LYS A 179 -4.33 40.91 -2.07
N PRO A 180 -4.40 40.59 -3.37
CA PRO A 180 -3.26 40.07 -4.10
C PRO A 180 -2.05 41.02 -4.02
N LYS A 181 -0.84 40.44 -3.91
CA LYS A 181 0.41 41.19 -3.73
C LYS A 181 0.70 42.17 -4.87
N GLU A 182 0.20 41.89 -6.07
CA GLU A 182 0.32 42.73 -7.27
C GLU A 182 -0.48 44.03 -7.18
N GLN A 183 -1.47 44.11 -6.29
CA GLN A 183 -2.35 45.27 -6.10
C GLN A 183 -1.87 46.20 -4.98
N LEU A 184 -0.76 45.87 -4.32
CA LEU A 184 -0.25 46.58 -3.15
C LEU A 184 1.10 47.22 -3.47
N ASP A 185 1.28 48.46 -3.00
CA ASP A 185 2.51 49.21 -3.23
C ASP A 185 3.69 48.56 -2.49
N ASN A 186 4.78 48.37 -3.21
CA ASN A 186 6.03 47.79 -2.73
C ASN A 186 7.24 48.70 -2.96
N SER A 187 7.00 49.97 -3.32
CA SER A 187 8.04 50.95 -3.62
C SER A 187 8.31 51.90 -2.44
N ALA A 188 7.29 52.22 -1.65
CA ALA A 188 7.40 53.13 -0.52
C ALA A 188 7.24 52.40 0.83
N PHE A 189 8.30 52.43 1.64
CA PHE A 189 8.32 51.86 2.99
C PHE A 189 8.45 52.96 4.05
N GLU A 190 8.04 52.63 5.27
CA GLU A 190 8.31 53.45 6.45
C GLU A 190 9.84 53.60 6.66
N SER A 191 10.26 54.76 7.16
CA SER A 191 11.67 55.07 7.39
C SER A 191 12.23 54.40 8.65
N GLU A 192 11.37 54.08 9.60
CA GLU A 192 11.72 53.43 10.86
C GLU A 192 11.21 51.98 10.85
N GLY A 193 12.07 51.06 11.29
CA GLY A 193 11.74 49.64 11.36
C GLY A 193 11.38 49.23 12.78
N VAL A 194 10.39 48.35 12.91
CA VAL A 194 10.00 47.75 14.20
C VAL A 194 10.92 46.56 14.50
N PRO A 195 11.53 46.48 15.70
CA PRO A 195 12.36 45.36 16.08
C PRO A 195 11.51 44.11 16.37
N VAL A 196 11.77 43.03 15.65
CA VAL A 196 11.10 41.73 15.78
C VAL A 196 12.09 40.58 15.72
N LYS A 197 11.70 39.42 16.26
CA LYS A 197 12.49 38.18 16.22
C LYS A 197 11.72 37.10 15.50
N ILE A 198 12.42 36.27 14.72
CA ILE A 198 11.81 35.12 14.05
C ILE A 198 11.48 34.06 15.11
N THR A 199 10.21 33.67 15.21
CA THR A 199 9.74 32.60 16.09
C THR A 199 9.63 31.27 15.35
N GLU A 200 9.33 31.31 14.06
CA GLU A 200 9.20 30.12 13.21
C GLU A 200 9.61 30.45 11.78
N GLN A 201 10.36 29.54 11.15
CA GLN A 201 10.71 29.61 9.73
C GLN A 201 10.58 28.20 9.16
N ALA A 202 9.47 27.95 8.46
CA ALA A 202 9.14 26.63 7.94
C ALA A 202 8.50 26.74 6.55
N GLY A 203 9.21 26.22 5.54
CA GLY A 203 8.72 26.15 4.17
C GLY A 203 8.37 27.51 3.58
N TYR A 204 7.07 27.84 3.52
CA TYR A 204 6.52 29.06 2.90
C TYR A 204 6.18 30.16 3.91
N LEU A 205 6.47 29.98 5.19
CA LEU A 205 6.05 30.88 6.25
C LEU A 205 7.23 31.29 7.14
N ILE A 206 7.36 32.59 7.37
CA ILE A 206 8.24 33.16 8.40
C ILE A 206 7.37 33.95 9.38
N ASN A 207 7.37 33.52 10.63
CA ASN A 207 6.64 34.17 11.72
C ASN A 207 7.63 34.99 12.54
N LEU A 208 7.29 36.27 12.76
CA LEU A 208 8.08 37.19 13.56
C LEU A 208 7.21 37.78 14.66
N LYS A 209 7.79 37.99 15.84
CA LYS A 209 7.13 38.65 16.97
C LYS A 209 8.00 39.77 17.53
N SER A 210 7.37 40.87 17.94
CA SER A 210 8.05 41.94 18.67
C SER A 210 8.42 41.48 20.08
N ALA A 211 9.43 42.13 20.68
CA ALA A 211 9.90 41.80 22.03
C ALA A 211 8.79 41.93 23.10
N ASP A 212 7.88 42.87 22.91
CA ASP A 212 6.76 43.13 23.81
C ASP A 212 5.54 42.23 23.53
N GLN A 213 5.65 41.25 22.62
CA GLN A 213 4.59 40.34 22.15
C GLN A 213 3.33 41.02 21.60
N GLY A 214 3.35 42.34 21.42
CA GLY A 214 2.21 43.10 20.93
C GLY A 214 2.02 43.01 19.41
N LEU A 215 3.07 42.71 18.64
CA LEU A 215 3.01 42.69 17.18
C LEU A 215 3.52 41.36 16.64
N GLU A 216 2.69 40.70 15.84
CA GLU A 216 3.04 39.50 15.10
C GLU A 216 3.04 39.81 13.61
N ILE A 217 4.05 39.33 12.88
CA ILE A 217 4.21 39.52 11.45
C ILE A 217 4.42 38.16 10.81
N TYR A 218 3.73 37.92 9.71
CA TYR A 218 3.73 36.65 9.00
C TYR A 218 4.07 36.91 7.54
N PHE A 219 5.22 36.41 7.08
CA PHE A 219 5.63 36.48 5.68
C PHE A 219 5.24 35.21 4.95
N THR A 220 4.60 35.36 3.79
CA THR A 220 4.12 34.25 2.95
C THR A 220 4.82 34.18 1.60
N ASP A 221 5.59 35.21 1.25
CA ASP A 221 6.20 35.37 -0.06
C ASP A 221 7.43 36.28 0.04
N LYS A 222 8.45 36.00 -0.76
CA LYS A 222 9.64 36.85 -0.93
C LYS A 222 9.67 37.44 -2.34
N LYS A 223 9.97 38.74 -2.46
CA LYS A 223 10.14 39.43 -3.75
C LYS A 223 11.53 39.24 -4.31
#